data_AF-A0A954WF28-F1
#
_entry.id   AF-A0A954WF28-F1
#
_cell.length_a   1.000
_cell.length_b   1.000
_cell.length_c   1.000
_cell.angle_alpha   90.00
_cell.angle_beta   90.00
_cell.angle_gamma   90.00
#
_symmetry.space_group_name_H-M   'P 1'
#
loop_
_entity.id
_entity.type
_entity.pdbx_description
1 polymer ?
#
loop_
_entity_poly.entity_id
_entity_poly.type
_entity_poly.pdbx_seq_one_letter_code
_entity_poly.pdbx_strand_id
1 'polypeptide(L)'
;VELVPANSEAERIGLRKGDTILRLGEGSFYESRKRILDGTHTPGKMVPIVWKSEGEGPIKFRNYTLQAVPALSVAELILFLSRDDQWILFDQKGKYDSSPAGERYVGWHVNQQREEAALFFPVDRFRDQLYRPRELSDRLADMGVTVPDGLSQDASVHHESATPDFTSREDFEQYLPPRVRIISPEDRSVKNDAECQIRVEITTRSTLPIRSVVFRVNGIQPATRHRVITENVIGDEIALVVEQTVALSPGDNDLRINAAHERAVSNEQHLLLRRQGGETATRTDLPTLYVLAIGVSDYKNDDFDLRFAHKDASDFVEAWKRQQGLSYLKVESLLVTNREATTAKIRSAMKWLTDKTKNAPDGFAVVMFSGHGLFDEFDGWHFGAHDLDPQDLSNTSIPSVEIFDWLNRRVRCRKIVFADTCHAGAIPGNGFLFGRAVNRDGKDYWRGYGDIYLLASQPTEPSREDVAWQNGAYTEALLIALTSPKADTDHNGQLGLLELATFAEQETRRLTNHQQNPTVGIPPTVSIPMIATVSQQK
;
A
#
# COMPACT_ATOMS: atom_id res chain seq x y z
N VAL A 1 4.35 -19.24 28.61
CA VAL A 1 2.93 -19.29 29.00
C VAL A 1 2.81 -20.19 30.21
N GLU A 2 2.73 -19.58 31.36
CA GLU A 2 2.51 -20.27 32.63
C GLU A 2 1.01 -20.46 32.78
N LEU A 3 0.55 -21.68 33.02
CA LEU A 3 -0.62 -22.04 33.84
C LEU A 3 -1.07 -23.45 33.44
N VAL A 4 -0.98 -24.39 34.37
CA VAL A 4 -1.95 -25.49 34.42
C VAL A 4 -3.14 -24.90 35.17
N PRO A 5 -4.28 -24.59 34.52
CA PRO A 5 -5.36 -23.88 35.19
C PRO A 5 -5.93 -24.72 36.34
N ALA A 6 -6.28 -24.07 37.45
CA ALA A 6 -6.92 -24.74 38.58
C ALA A 6 -8.25 -25.36 38.14
N ASN A 7 -8.54 -26.58 38.61
CA ASN A 7 -9.67 -27.43 38.25
C ASN A 7 -9.71 -27.91 36.78
N SER A 8 -8.67 -27.66 35.99
CA SER A 8 -8.57 -28.16 34.62
C SER A 8 -8.37 -29.67 34.56
N GLU A 9 -8.70 -30.28 33.43
CA GLU A 9 -8.37 -31.70 33.17
C GLU A 9 -6.86 -31.95 33.26
N ALA A 10 -6.03 -30.99 32.87
CA ALA A 10 -4.57 -31.08 33.00
C ALA A 10 -4.14 -31.23 34.48
N GLU A 11 -4.73 -30.45 35.39
CA GLU A 11 -4.46 -30.59 36.82
C GLU A 11 -4.97 -31.94 37.38
N ARG A 12 -6.17 -32.37 36.93
CA ARG A 12 -6.80 -33.65 37.33
C ARG A 12 -5.98 -34.86 36.89
N ILE A 13 -5.29 -34.78 35.75
CA ILE A 13 -4.35 -35.82 35.29
C ILE A 13 -2.97 -35.73 35.93
N GLY A 14 -2.73 -34.72 36.77
CA GLY A 14 -1.50 -34.59 37.55
C GLY A 14 -0.39 -33.83 36.85
N LEU A 15 -0.68 -33.10 35.76
CA LEU A 15 0.26 -32.14 35.20
C LEU A 15 0.46 -30.99 36.18
N ARG A 16 1.69 -30.52 36.24
CA ARG A 16 2.11 -29.36 37.05
C ARG A 16 2.82 -28.35 36.16
N LYS A 17 2.91 -27.11 36.65
CA LYS A 17 3.75 -26.08 36.02
C LYS A 17 5.19 -26.62 35.89
N GLY A 18 5.80 -26.43 34.73
CA GLY A 18 7.16 -26.91 34.42
C GLY A 18 7.24 -28.35 33.86
N ASP A 19 6.16 -29.12 33.90
CA ASP A 19 6.13 -30.44 33.27
C ASP A 19 6.25 -30.32 31.74
N THR A 20 7.07 -31.18 31.11
CA THR A 20 7.22 -31.26 29.65
C THR A 20 6.43 -32.44 29.11
N ILE A 21 5.40 -32.17 28.29
CA ILE A 21 4.65 -33.23 27.61
C ILE A 21 5.53 -33.79 26.50
N LEU A 22 5.83 -35.09 26.58
CA LEU A 22 6.67 -35.80 25.63
C LEU A 22 5.85 -36.42 24.50
N ARG A 23 4.64 -36.89 24.81
CA ARG A 23 3.78 -37.62 23.88
C ARG A 23 2.32 -37.46 24.23
N LEU A 24 1.49 -37.29 23.21
CA LEU A 24 0.02 -37.34 23.31
C LEU A 24 -0.44 -38.39 22.29
N GLY A 25 -1.03 -39.50 22.71
CA GLY A 25 -1.40 -40.58 21.80
C GLY A 25 -0.23 -41.50 21.38
N GLU A 26 -0.44 -42.25 20.31
CA GLU A 26 0.52 -43.22 19.78
C GLU A 26 1.50 -42.56 18.79
N GLY A 27 2.39 -41.67 19.25
CA GLY A 27 3.38 -41.06 18.36
C GLY A 27 3.66 -39.61 18.66
N SER A 28 4.31 -38.91 17.74
CA SER A 28 4.63 -37.49 17.90
C SER A 28 3.37 -36.62 17.94
N PHE A 29 3.49 -35.39 18.44
CA PHE A 29 2.39 -34.40 18.40
C PHE A 29 1.86 -34.18 16.97
N TYR A 30 2.71 -34.24 15.96
CA TYR A 30 2.32 -34.12 14.55
C TYR A 30 1.45 -35.29 14.08
N GLU A 31 1.80 -36.52 14.45
CA GLU A 31 1.01 -37.71 14.13
C GLU A 31 -0.34 -37.67 14.84
N SER A 32 -0.39 -37.19 16.07
CA SER A 32 -1.65 -37.03 16.81
C SER A 32 -2.53 -35.94 16.22
N ARG A 33 -1.96 -34.83 15.71
CA ARG A 33 -2.72 -33.84 14.94
C ARG A 33 -3.27 -34.43 13.64
N LYS A 34 -2.46 -35.19 12.89
CA LYS A 34 -2.91 -35.88 11.66
C LYS A 34 -4.08 -36.82 11.95
N ARG A 35 -4.00 -37.54 13.06
CA ARG A 35 -5.05 -38.45 13.52
C ARG A 35 -6.34 -37.76 13.99
N ILE A 36 -6.25 -36.53 14.47
CA ILE A 36 -7.43 -35.71 14.75
C ILE A 36 -8.07 -35.29 13.42
N LEU A 37 -7.27 -34.85 12.45
CA LEU A 37 -7.74 -34.40 11.14
C LEU A 37 -8.34 -35.52 10.29
N ASP A 38 -7.80 -36.75 10.36
CA ASP A 38 -8.32 -37.92 9.65
C ASP A 38 -9.47 -38.63 10.38
N GLY A 39 -9.90 -38.11 11.53
CA GLY A 39 -11.02 -38.65 12.31
C GLY A 39 -10.69 -39.90 13.12
N THR A 40 -9.44 -40.36 13.18
CA THR A 40 -9.07 -41.51 14.03
C THR A 40 -8.95 -41.17 15.51
N HIS A 41 -8.82 -39.88 15.88
CA HIS A 41 -8.87 -39.38 17.25
C HIS A 41 -10.12 -38.50 17.45
N THR A 42 -11.18 -39.10 17.97
CA THR A 42 -12.48 -38.45 18.24
C THR A 42 -12.76 -38.32 19.75
N PRO A 43 -13.68 -37.41 20.16
CA PRO A 43 -14.18 -37.38 21.52
C PRO A 43 -14.66 -38.76 21.98
N GLY A 44 -14.27 -39.17 23.20
CA GLY A 44 -14.53 -40.49 23.77
C GLY A 44 -13.39 -41.50 23.58
N LYS A 45 -12.44 -41.26 22.67
CA LYS A 45 -11.28 -42.14 22.51
C LYS A 45 -10.27 -41.93 23.64
N MET A 46 -9.80 -43.02 24.25
CA MET A 46 -8.70 -42.97 25.22
C MET A 46 -7.35 -42.90 24.50
N VAL A 47 -6.51 -41.97 24.92
CA VAL A 47 -5.15 -41.79 24.42
C VAL A 47 -4.16 -41.67 25.57
N PRO A 48 -2.95 -42.23 25.45
CA PRO A 48 -1.92 -42.08 26.47
C PRO A 48 -1.29 -40.68 26.44
N ILE A 49 -1.18 -40.01 27.57
CA ILE A 49 -0.39 -38.79 27.76
C ILE A 49 0.87 -39.15 28.54
N VAL A 50 2.02 -38.81 27.99
CA VAL A 50 3.33 -39.04 28.60
C VAL A 50 4.01 -37.71 28.81
N TRP A 51 4.46 -37.44 30.04
CA TRP A 51 5.15 -36.21 30.38
C TRP A 51 6.29 -36.46 31.35
N LYS A 52 7.28 -35.56 31.33
CA LYS A 52 8.37 -35.53 32.30
C LYS A 52 8.14 -34.38 33.26
N SER A 53 8.29 -34.62 34.55
CA SER A 53 8.25 -33.49 35.50
C SER A 53 9.45 -32.57 35.35
N GLU A 54 9.26 -31.30 35.70
CA GLU A 54 10.30 -30.26 35.63
C GLU A 54 11.64 -30.77 36.21
N GLY A 55 12.73 -30.63 35.45
CA GLY A 55 14.06 -31.16 35.80
C GLY A 55 14.31 -32.63 35.40
N GLU A 56 15.05 -33.37 36.24
CA GLU A 56 15.32 -34.81 36.08
C GLU A 56 14.25 -35.71 36.71
N GLY A 57 13.01 -35.22 36.78
CA GLY A 57 11.89 -36.00 37.30
C GLY A 57 11.57 -37.25 36.47
N PRO A 58 10.90 -38.26 37.06
CA PRO A 58 10.50 -39.47 36.35
C PRO A 58 9.50 -39.15 35.22
N ILE A 59 9.53 -39.96 34.16
CA ILE A 59 8.51 -39.93 33.11
C ILE A 59 7.22 -40.51 33.70
N LYS A 60 6.14 -39.74 33.61
CA LYS A 60 4.79 -40.10 34.05
C LYS A 60 3.91 -40.40 32.84
N PHE A 61 2.92 -41.25 33.07
CA PHE A 61 1.99 -41.71 32.06
C PHE A 61 0.57 -41.75 32.62
N ARG A 62 -0.40 -41.31 31.82
CA ARG A 62 -1.83 -41.47 32.14
C ARG A 62 -2.66 -41.58 30.86
N ASN A 63 -3.66 -42.46 30.86
CA ASN A 63 -4.66 -42.45 29.80
C ASN A 63 -5.64 -41.29 30.02
N TYR A 64 -5.93 -40.58 28.93
CA TYR A 64 -6.87 -39.48 28.88
C TYR A 64 -7.93 -39.77 27.84
N THR A 65 -9.20 -39.65 28.22
CA THR A 65 -10.31 -39.72 27.27
C THR A 65 -10.42 -38.38 26.59
N LEU A 66 -10.20 -38.34 25.27
CA LEU A 66 -10.40 -37.14 24.48
C LEU A 66 -11.81 -36.60 24.71
N GLN A 67 -11.91 -35.31 25.01
CA GLN A 67 -13.19 -34.63 25.16
C GLN A 67 -13.41 -33.73 23.94
N ALA A 68 -14.67 -33.48 23.60
CA ALA A 68 -14.98 -32.42 22.65
C ALA A 68 -14.47 -31.11 23.25
N VAL A 69 -13.66 -30.38 22.50
CA VAL A 69 -13.28 -29.02 22.91
C VAL A 69 -14.59 -28.24 22.95
N PRO A 70 -14.97 -27.63 24.10
CA PRO A 70 -16.12 -26.73 24.11
C PRO A 70 -15.87 -25.69 23.04
N ALA A 71 -16.88 -25.37 22.23
CA ALA A 71 -16.74 -24.40 21.14
C ALA A 71 -16.05 -23.16 21.71
N LEU A 72 -14.76 -22.99 21.39
CA LEU A 72 -14.08 -21.75 21.69
C LEU A 72 -14.89 -20.72 20.95
N SER A 73 -15.38 -19.69 21.65
CA SER A 73 -15.97 -18.54 20.98
C SER A 73 -14.82 -17.92 20.18
N VAL A 74 -14.68 -18.35 18.93
CA VAL A 74 -13.70 -17.77 18.04
C VAL A 74 -14.23 -16.38 17.75
N ALA A 75 -13.43 -15.35 18.05
CA ALA A 75 -13.85 -13.97 17.86
C ALA A 75 -14.31 -13.78 16.41
N GLU A 76 -15.51 -13.22 16.21
CA GLU A 76 -16.03 -12.94 14.86
C GLU A 76 -15.19 -11.87 14.17
N LEU A 77 -14.68 -10.92 14.96
CA LEU A 77 -13.80 -9.83 14.56
C LEU A 77 -12.67 -9.66 15.57
N ILE A 78 -11.47 -9.35 15.08
CA ILE A 78 -10.28 -9.07 15.89
C ILE A 78 -9.79 -7.66 15.55
N LEU A 79 -9.77 -6.78 16.55
CA LEU A 79 -9.22 -5.43 16.44
C LEU A 79 -7.82 -5.38 17.07
N PHE A 80 -6.84 -4.94 16.30
CA PHE A 80 -5.50 -4.60 16.78
C PHE A 80 -5.31 -3.08 16.72
N LEU A 81 -4.92 -2.49 17.85
CA LEU A 81 -4.58 -1.07 17.99
C LEU A 81 -3.10 -0.95 18.34
N SER A 82 -2.35 -0.18 17.56
CA SER A 82 -0.95 0.09 17.80
C SER A 82 -0.74 1.32 18.71
N ARG A 83 0.50 1.62 19.05
CA ARG A 83 0.87 2.79 19.86
C ARG A 83 0.98 4.09 19.06
N ASP A 84 1.04 3.99 17.74
CA ASP A 84 1.12 5.11 16.79
C ASP A 84 -0.23 5.32 16.09
N ASP A 85 -1.32 5.02 16.81
CA ASP A 85 -2.71 5.19 16.40
C ASP A 85 -3.07 4.49 15.07
N GLN A 86 -2.30 3.46 14.71
CA GLN A 86 -2.62 2.59 13.58
C GLN A 86 -3.49 1.43 14.06
N TRP A 87 -4.37 0.96 13.20
CA TRP A 87 -5.31 -0.10 13.55
C TRP A 87 -5.57 -1.04 12.39
N ILE A 88 -5.94 -2.27 12.71
CA ILE A 88 -6.45 -3.24 11.76
C ILE A 88 -7.54 -4.09 12.43
N LEU A 89 -8.67 -4.23 11.74
CA LEU A 89 -9.81 -5.03 12.13
C LEU A 89 -9.96 -6.16 11.11
N PHE A 90 -10.02 -7.42 11.54
CA PHE A 90 -10.15 -8.54 10.61
C PHE A 90 -11.01 -9.70 11.13
N ASP A 91 -11.60 -10.46 10.21
CA ASP A 91 -12.38 -11.66 10.50
C ASP A 91 -11.55 -12.96 10.37
N GLN A 92 -12.16 -14.09 10.69
CA GLN A 92 -11.50 -15.41 10.64
C GLN A 92 -11.15 -15.88 9.22
N LYS A 93 -11.78 -15.30 8.20
CA LYS A 93 -11.45 -15.56 6.79
C LYS A 93 -10.35 -14.63 6.29
N GLY A 94 -9.84 -13.75 7.16
CA GLY A 94 -8.81 -12.78 6.85
C GLY A 94 -9.35 -11.52 6.18
N LYS A 95 -10.67 -11.36 6.04
CA LYS A 95 -11.25 -10.11 5.51
C LYS A 95 -10.98 -9.00 6.51
N TYR A 96 -10.50 -7.85 6.05
CA TYR A 96 -10.03 -6.80 6.94
C TYR A 96 -10.38 -5.37 6.48
N ASP A 97 -10.26 -4.46 7.44
CA ASP A 97 -10.16 -3.01 7.28
C ASP A 97 -9.01 -2.49 8.16
N SER A 98 -8.41 -1.36 7.81
CA SER A 98 -7.25 -0.83 8.53
C SER A 98 -7.02 0.66 8.30
N SER A 99 -6.29 1.28 9.23
CA SER A 99 -5.62 2.56 8.98
C SER A 99 -4.55 2.43 7.89
N PRO A 100 -4.01 3.55 7.34
CA PRO A 100 -3.04 3.52 6.24
C PRO A 100 -1.80 2.64 6.48
N ALA A 101 -1.31 2.51 7.71
CA ALA A 101 -0.18 1.65 8.05
C ALA A 101 -0.58 0.41 8.90
N GLY A 102 -1.86 0.09 9.01
CA GLY A 102 -2.35 -1.03 9.82
C GLY A 102 -2.04 -2.41 9.23
N GLU A 103 -1.97 -2.52 7.90
CA GLU A 103 -1.74 -3.79 7.19
C GLU A 103 -0.38 -4.43 7.50
N ARG A 104 0.61 -3.65 7.94
CA ARG A 104 1.94 -4.16 8.29
C ARG A 104 1.94 -5.07 9.52
N TYR A 105 0.87 -5.06 10.33
CA TYR A 105 0.82 -5.81 11.59
C TYR A 105 0.28 -7.23 11.45
N VAL A 106 -0.40 -7.55 10.36
CA VAL A 106 -1.06 -8.85 10.15
C VAL A 106 -0.63 -9.44 8.82
N GLY A 107 -0.58 -10.76 8.74
CA GLY A 107 -0.21 -11.46 7.52
C GLY A 107 -0.35 -12.97 7.65
N TRP A 108 -0.12 -13.64 6.53
CA TRP A 108 -0.21 -15.08 6.39
C TRP A 108 1.13 -15.74 6.69
N HIS A 109 1.13 -16.59 7.71
CA HIS A 109 2.27 -17.45 8.05
C HIS A 109 2.11 -18.83 7.39
N VAL A 110 2.92 -19.09 6.37
CA VAL A 110 2.84 -20.31 5.56
C VAL A 110 3.93 -21.26 5.98
N ASN A 111 3.53 -22.35 6.64
CA ASN A 111 4.43 -23.42 7.02
C ASN A 111 4.96 -24.15 5.78
N GLN A 112 6.26 -24.38 5.75
CA GLN A 112 6.93 -25.11 4.68
C GLN A 112 7.29 -26.53 5.14
N GLN A 113 8.20 -27.18 4.42
CA GLN A 113 8.76 -28.46 4.88
C GLN A 113 9.51 -28.30 6.21
N ARG A 114 9.74 -29.42 6.90
CA ARG A 114 10.29 -29.43 8.27
C ARG A 114 11.58 -28.61 8.45
N GLU A 115 12.45 -28.62 7.44
CA GLU A 115 13.76 -27.94 7.47
C GLU A 115 13.77 -26.62 6.68
N GLU A 116 12.59 -26.15 6.26
CA GLU A 116 12.43 -24.88 5.55
C GLU A 116 11.83 -23.83 6.49
N ALA A 117 12.38 -22.61 6.44
CA ALA A 117 11.80 -21.49 7.16
C ALA A 117 10.39 -21.19 6.63
N ALA A 118 9.46 -20.91 7.55
CA ALA A 118 8.13 -20.49 7.18
C ALA A 118 8.17 -19.18 6.38
N LEU A 119 7.25 -19.05 5.43
CA LEU A 119 7.06 -17.79 4.71
C LEU A 119 6.09 -16.91 5.48
N PHE A 120 6.30 -15.60 5.38
CA PHE A 120 5.36 -14.61 5.88
C PHE A 120 5.00 -13.64 4.76
N PHE A 121 3.70 -13.48 4.52
CA PHE A 121 3.16 -12.54 3.55
C PHE A 121 2.28 -11.54 4.30
N PRO A 122 2.65 -10.25 4.35
CA PRO A 122 1.78 -9.24 4.96
C PRO A 122 0.42 -9.21 4.24
N VAL A 123 -0.62 -8.77 4.95
CA VAL A 123 -2.01 -8.86 4.45
C VAL A 123 -2.25 -8.00 3.20
N ASP A 124 -1.43 -6.96 3.00
CA ASP A 124 -1.44 -6.10 1.82
C ASP A 124 -1.16 -6.86 0.51
N ARG A 125 -0.49 -8.03 0.56
CA ARG A 125 -0.25 -8.90 -0.60
C ARG A 125 -1.54 -9.49 -1.18
N PHE A 126 -2.59 -9.52 -0.37
CA PHE A 126 -3.90 -10.09 -0.68
C PHE A 126 -5.02 -9.06 -0.60
N ARG A 127 -4.66 -7.76 -0.69
CA ARG A 127 -5.61 -6.65 -0.50
C ARG A 127 -6.81 -6.76 -1.44
N ASP A 128 -6.57 -7.07 -2.71
CA ASP A 128 -7.59 -7.34 -3.75
C ASP A 128 -8.66 -8.32 -3.26
N GLN A 129 -8.25 -9.38 -2.55
CA GLN A 129 -9.13 -10.46 -2.10
C GLN A 129 -9.72 -10.25 -0.71
N LEU A 130 -9.03 -9.52 0.17
CA LEU A 130 -9.36 -9.49 1.61
C LEU A 130 -9.74 -8.12 2.16
N TYR A 131 -9.40 -7.01 1.51
CA TYR A 131 -9.83 -5.69 1.99
C TYR A 131 -11.33 -5.51 1.76
N ARG A 132 -12.12 -5.59 2.84
CA ARG A 132 -13.60 -5.62 2.78
C ARG A 132 -14.21 -4.73 3.88
N PRO A 133 -13.89 -3.43 3.91
CA PRO A 133 -14.35 -2.50 4.95
C PRO A 133 -15.87 -2.50 5.12
N ARG A 134 -16.62 -2.52 4.01
CA ARG A 134 -18.08 -2.54 4.04
C ARG A 134 -18.66 -3.80 4.68
N GLU A 135 -18.18 -4.99 4.31
CA GLU A 135 -18.67 -6.23 4.92
C GLU A 135 -18.43 -6.26 6.43
N LEU A 136 -17.31 -5.69 6.88
CA LEU A 136 -16.98 -5.60 8.31
C LEU A 136 -17.82 -4.54 9.01
N SER A 137 -18.08 -3.40 8.35
CA SER A 137 -18.99 -2.36 8.82
C SER A 137 -20.42 -2.90 9.00
N ASP A 138 -20.93 -3.65 8.02
CA ASP A 138 -22.25 -4.28 8.08
C ASP A 138 -22.33 -5.27 9.26
N ARG A 139 -21.27 -6.07 9.46
CA ARG A 139 -21.18 -6.98 10.63
C ARG A 139 -21.12 -6.23 11.95
N LEU A 140 -20.37 -5.13 12.03
CA LEU A 140 -20.33 -4.29 13.23
C LEU A 140 -21.73 -3.72 13.54
N ALA A 141 -22.46 -3.29 12.52
CA ALA A 141 -23.84 -2.82 12.66
C ALA A 141 -24.78 -3.95 13.14
N ASP A 142 -24.65 -5.16 12.61
CA ASP A 142 -25.39 -6.35 13.06
C ASP A 142 -25.09 -6.69 14.54
N MET A 143 -23.87 -6.42 15.00
CA MET A 143 -23.47 -6.53 16.41
C MET A 143 -23.97 -5.38 17.29
N GLY A 144 -24.71 -4.42 16.74
CA GLY A 144 -25.24 -3.25 17.45
C GLY A 144 -24.22 -2.13 17.68
N VAL A 145 -23.07 -2.17 16.99
CA VAL A 145 -22.08 -1.07 17.02
C VAL A 145 -22.55 0.01 16.08
N THR A 146 -22.72 1.23 16.59
CA THR A 146 -23.00 2.40 15.74
C THR A 146 -21.76 2.76 14.95
N VAL A 147 -21.78 2.48 13.65
CA VAL A 147 -20.75 2.93 12.71
C VAL A 147 -21.18 4.30 12.18
N PRO A 148 -20.37 5.36 12.34
CA PRO A 148 -20.67 6.67 11.76
C PRO A 148 -20.82 6.59 10.23
N ASP A 149 -21.80 7.30 9.68
CA ASP A 149 -21.97 7.43 8.23
C ASP A 149 -20.70 8.06 7.64
N GLY A 150 -19.95 7.29 6.83
CA GLY A 150 -18.69 7.74 6.22
C GLY A 150 -17.53 6.72 6.23
N LEU A 151 -17.73 5.49 6.67
CA LEU A 151 -16.76 4.38 6.49
C LEU A 151 -17.20 3.36 5.43
N SER A 152 -18.42 3.50 4.90
CA SER A 152 -19.18 2.35 4.39
C SER A 152 -19.61 2.45 2.93
N GLN A 153 -18.91 3.20 2.07
CA GLN A 153 -19.25 3.16 0.66
C GLN A 153 -18.00 3.23 -0.24
N ASP A 154 -17.20 2.18 -0.27
CA ASP A 154 -16.52 1.80 -1.52
C ASP A 154 -17.58 1.12 -2.39
N ALA A 155 -18.31 1.92 -3.17
CA ALA A 155 -19.40 1.49 -4.04
C ALA A 155 -18.93 1.10 -5.45
N SER A 156 -17.65 0.74 -5.67
CA SER A 156 -17.22 0.23 -6.96
C SER A 156 -17.43 -1.28 -7.05
N VAL A 157 -18.65 -1.63 -7.46
CA VAL A 157 -19.03 -2.82 -8.25
C VAL A 157 -18.79 -4.20 -7.62
N HIS A 158 -19.91 -4.80 -7.20
CA HIS A 158 -20.10 -6.24 -7.13
C HIS A 158 -19.53 -6.95 -8.36
N HIS A 159 -18.48 -7.72 -8.17
CA HIS A 159 -18.42 -9.01 -8.83
C HIS A 159 -18.41 -10.08 -7.76
N GLU A 160 -19.44 -10.93 -7.78
CA GLU A 160 -19.48 -12.26 -7.18
C GLU A 160 -18.41 -13.19 -7.79
N SER A 161 -17.18 -12.73 -7.97
CA SER A 161 -16.07 -13.66 -7.96
C SER A 161 -15.99 -14.19 -6.55
N ALA A 162 -16.27 -15.48 -6.36
CA ALA A 162 -16.16 -16.16 -5.08
C ALA A 162 -14.88 -15.70 -4.38
N THR A 163 -15.01 -14.98 -3.26
CA THR A 163 -13.84 -14.61 -2.45
C THR A 163 -13.09 -15.89 -2.13
N PRO A 164 -11.80 -16.00 -2.50
CA PRO A 164 -11.05 -17.22 -2.31
C PRO A 164 -11.05 -17.59 -0.83
N ASP A 165 -11.21 -18.88 -0.54
CA ASP A 165 -11.14 -19.35 0.82
C ASP A 165 -9.67 -19.61 1.16
N PHE A 166 -8.98 -18.61 1.71
CA PHE A 166 -7.58 -18.78 2.14
C PHE A 166 -7.41 -19.71 3.35
N THR A 167 -8.50 -20.23 3.93
CA THR A 167 -8.41 -21.36 4.86
C THR A 167 -8.25 -22.70 4.13
N SER A 168 -8.59 -22.77 2.83
CA SER A 168 -8.27 -23.88 1.93
C SER A 168 -6.87 -23.72 1.36
N ARG A 169 -6.07 -24.79 1.47
CA ARG A 169 -4.71 -24.83 0.93
C ARG A 169 -4.69 -24.70 -0.60
N GLU A 170 -5.61 -25.36 -1.29
CA GLU A 170 -5.67 -25.38 -2.75
C GLU A 170 -5.97 -23.99 -3.31
N ASP A 171 -6.93 -23.29 -2.70
CA ASP A 171 -7.23 -21.90 -3.06
C ASP A 171 -6.02 -21.02 -2.75
N PHE A 172 -5.48 -21.09 -1.53
CA PHE A 172 -4.33 -20.26 -1.14
C PHE A 172 -3.11 -20.43 -2.04
N GLU A 173 -2.78 -21.65 -2.48
CA GLU A 173 -1.64 -21.92 -3.37
C GLU A 173 -1.76 -21.20 -4.73
N GLN A 174 -2.97 -20.96 -5.25
CA GLN A 174 -3.17 -20.20 -6.49
C GLN A 174 -2.99 -18.67 -6.33
N TYR A 175 -2.98 -18.18 -5.09
CA TYR A 175 -2.76 -16.77 -4.74
C TYR A 175 -1.41 -16.56 -4.06
N LEU A 176 -0.59 -17.61 -3.90
CA LEU A 176 0.73 -17.50 -3.32
C LEU A 176 1.57 -16.48 -4.10
N PRO A 177 2.01 -15.39 -3.45
CA PRO A 177 2.83 -14.40 -4.13
C PRO A 177 4.11 -15.01 -4.70
N PRO A 178 4.60 -14.50 -5.86
CA PRO A 178 5.94 -14.83 -6.32
C PRO A 178 6.97 -14.52 -5.24
N ARG A 179 8.07 -15.26 -5.25
CA ARG A 179 9.24 -15.02 -4.41
C ARG A 179 10.32 -14.42 -5.27
N VAL A 180 10.89 -13.31 -4.83
CA VAL A 180 12.04 -12.69 -5.48
C VAL A 180 13.27 -12.93 -4.60
N ARG A 181 14.37 -13.33 -5.21
CA ARG A 181 15.67 -13.49 -4.55
C ARG A 181 16.74 -12.81 -5.38
N ILE A 182 17.48 -11.89 -4.78
CA ILE A 182 18.62 -11.26 -5.46
C ILE A 182 19.76 -12.27 -5.54
N ILE A 183 20.25 -12.51 -6.76
CA ILE A 183 21.42 -13.36 -7.02
C ILE A 183 22.69 -12.53 -6.95
N SER A 184 22.67 -11.34 -7.56
CA SER A 184 23.81 -10.44 -7.61
C SER A 184 23.35 -9.01 -7.93
N PRO A 185 24.08 -7.98 -7.49
CA PRO A 185 25.26 -8.04 -6.60
C PRO A 185 24.88 -8.32 -5.14
N GLU A 186 25.89 -8.49 -4.29
CA GLU A 186 25.70 -8.62 -2.84
C GLU A 186 25.20 -7.31 -2.22
N ASP A 187 24.36 -7.43 -1.19
CA ASP A 187 23.87 -6.29 -0.42
C ASP A 187 25.01 -5.50 0.23
N ARG A 188 24.88 -4.18 0.25
CA ARG A 188 25.88 -3.22 0.73
C ARG A 188 27.22 -3.26 -0.01
N SER A 189 27.28 -3.93 -1.17
CA SER A 189 28.50 -3.94 -1.97
C SER A 189 28.79 -2.57 -2.58
N VAL A 190 30.09 -2.28 -2.69
CA VAL A 190 30.59 -1.03 -3.25
C VAL A 190 30.78 -1.18 -4.76
N LYS A 191 30.36 -0.18 -5.54
CA LYS A 191 30.49 -0.10 -7.00
C LYS A 191 31.30 1.14 -7.38
N ASN A 192 32.07 1.05 -8.46
CA ASN A 192 32.78 2.20 -9.03
C ASN A 192 32.02 2.77 -10.23
N ASP A 193 31.40 1.88 -11.01
CA ASP A 193 30.70 2.23 -12.23
C ASP A 193 29.37 2.95 -11.95
N ALA A 194 28.96 3.80 -12.88
CA ALA A 194 27.66 4.48 -12.85
C ALA A 194 26.49 3.56 -13.21
N GLU A 195 26.76 2.33 -13.64
CA GLU A 195 25.76 1.33 -13.96
C GLU A 195 26.09 0.01 -13.28
N CYS A 196 25.06 -0.75 -12.91
CA CYS A 196 25.21 -2.07 -12.31
C CYS A 196 24.18 -3.05 -12.88
N GLN A 197 24.62 -4.28 -13.13
CA GLN A 197 23.71 -5.37 -13.50
C GLN A 197 23.17 -6.05 -12.24
N ILE A 198 21.85 -6.06 -12.12
CA ILE A 198 21.12 -6.74 -11.06
C ILE A 198 20.53 -8.02 -11.65
N ARG A 199 20.84 -9.16 -11.04
CA ARG A 199 20.24 -10.45 -11.37
C ARG A 199 19.37 -10.91 -10.22
N VAL A 200 18.15 -11.30 -10.54
CA VAL A 200 17.21 -11.84 -9.55
C VAL A 200 16.60 -13.13 -10.06
N GLU A 201 16.42 -14.06 -9.15
CA GLU A 201 15.62 -15.26 -9.33
C GLU A 201 14.20 -14.96 -8.85
N ILE A 202 13.22 -15.41 -9.61
CA ILE A 202 11.80 -15.27 -9.30
C ILE A 202 11.19 -16.66 -9.36
N THR A 203 10.62 -17.12 -8.24
CA THR A 203 9.95 -18.41 -8.18
C THR A 203 8.49 -18.23 -7.80
N THR A 204 7.59 -19.00 -8.40
CA THR A 204 6.20 -19.10 -7.93
C THR A 204 5.76 -20.55 -7.97
N ARG A 205 4.95 -20.94 -6.98
CA ARG A 205 4.23 -22.23 -6.94
C ARG A 205 2.80 -22.11 -7.47
N SER A 206 2.44 -20.95 -7.99
CA SER A 206 1.20 -20.78 -8.74
C SER A 206 1.42 -21.26 -10.18
N THR A 207 0.43 -21.94 -10.75
CA THR A 207 0.38 -22.22 -12.21
C THR A 207 0.24 -20.95 -13.07
N LEU A 208 0.06 -19.79 -12.43
CA LEU A 208 -0.06 -18.50 -13.10
C LEU A 208 1.31 -17.95 -13.54
N PRO A 209 1.43 -17.48 -14.79
CA PRO A 209 2.69 -16.92 -15.29
C PRO A 209 3.02 -15.60 -14.58
N ILE A 210 4.33 -15.37 -14.36
CA ILE A 210 4.82 -14.07 -13.91
C ILE A 210 4.55 -13.04 -15.01
N ARG A 211 3.72 -12.05 -14.70
CA ARG A 211 3.29 -10.99 -15.63
C ARG A 211 4.17 -9.76 -15.55
N SER A 212 4.85 -9.54 -14.42
CA SER A 212 5.73 -8.40 -14.27
C SER A 212 6.87 -8.61 -13.29
N VAL A 213 7.97 -7.90 -13.57
CA VAL A 213 9.10 -7.68 -12.68
C VAL A 213 9.45 -6.19 -12.70
N VAL A 214 9.42 -5.58 -11.52
CA VAL A 214 9.65 -4.15 -11.36
C VAL A 214 10.90 -3.94 -10.53
N PHE A 215 11.83 -3.16 -11.10
CA PHE A 215 13.00 -2.65 -10.41
C PHE A 215 12.80 -1.17 -10.14
N ARG A 216 13.18 -0.70 -8.96
CA ARG A 216 13.33 0.71 -8.63
C ARG A 216 14.71 0.96 -8.07
N VAL A 217 15.29 2.10 -8.42
CA VAL A 217 16.50 2.64 -7.80
C VAL A 217 16.17 4.03 -7.30
N ASN A 218 16.32 4.26 -6.00
CA ASN A 218 15.95 5.49 -5.32
C ASN A 218 14.49 5.91 -5.61
N GLY A 219 13.59 4.91 -5.67
CA GLY A 219 12.16 5.09 -5.98
C GLY A 219 11.82 5.19 -7.47
N ILE A 220 12.80 5.12 -8.39
CA ILE A 220 12.58 5.36 -9.83
C ILE A 220 12.85 4.10 -10.63
N GLN A 221 11.96 3.80 -11.60
CA GLN A 221 12.16 2.67 -12.48
C GLN A 221 13.25 2.95 -13.53
N PRO A 222 14.17 1.97 -13.77
CA PRO A 222 15.16 2.07 -14.83
C PRO A 222 14.53 2.38 -16.19
N ALA A 223 15.25 3.13 -17.02
CA ALA A 223 14.83 3.44 -18.39
C ALA A 223 14.87 2.19 -19.30
N THR A 224 15.80 1.28 -19.03
CA THR A 224 15.99 0.02 -19.74
C THR A 224 15.02 -1.04 -19.23
N ARG A 225 14.65 -1.99 -20.09
CA ARG A 225 13.85 -3.15 -19.70
C ARG A 225 14.74 -4.26 -19.17
N HIS A 226 14.22 -5.03 -18.22
CA HIS A 226 14.86 -6.27 -17.80
C HIS A 226 14.80 -7.29 -18.94
N ARG A 227 15.75 -8.22 -18.92
CA ARG A 227 15.83 -9.35 -19.85
C ARG A 227 15.64 -10.64 -19.06
N VAL A 228 14.76 -11.52 -19.55
CA VAL A 228 14.68 -12.90 -19.04
C VAL A 228 15.87 -13.68 -19.57
N ILE A 229 16.67 -14.23 -18.65
CA ILE A 229 17.87 -15.02 -18.94
C ILE A 229 17.52 -16.51 -19.03
N THR A 230 16.66 -16.98 -18.13
CA THR A 230 16.21 -18.38 -18.08
C THR A 230 14.79 -18.43 -17.55
N GLU A 231 14.00 -19.36 -18.07
CA GLU A 231 12.66 -19.69 -17.60
C GLU A 231 12.53 -21.21 -17.57
N ASN A 232 12.26 -21.75 -16.39
CA ASN A 232 12.04 -23.17 -16.17
C ASN A 232 10.65 -23.37 -15.56
N VAL A 233 9.90 -24.32 -16.10
CA VAL A 233 8.58 -24.72 -15.57
C VAL A 233 8.64 -26.20 -15.25
N ILE A 234 8.47 -26.56 -13.97
CA ILE A 234 8.49 -27.95 -13.50
C ILE A 234 7.22 -28.18 -12.68
N GLY A 235 6.26 -28.91 -13.26
CA GLY A 235 4.94 -29.07 -12.64
C GLY A 235 4.26 -27.71 -12.48
N ASP A 236 3.87 -27.38 -11.24
CA ASP A 236 3.21 -26.12 -10.89
C ASP A 236 4.20 -25.03 -10.43
N GLU A 237 5.51 -25.28 -10.52
CA GLU A 237 6.55 -24.32 -10.15
C GLU A 237 7.17 -23.65 -11.38
N ILE A 238 7.16 -22.33 -11.38
CA ILE A 238 7.83 -21.49 -12.38
C ILE A 238 9.04 -20.85 -11.72
N ALA A 239 10.21 -20.95 -12.34
CA ALA A 239 11.44 -20.30 -11.93
C ALA A 239 12.05 -19.49 -13.09
N LEU A 240 12.18 -18.18 -12.89
CA LEU A 240 12.73 -17.23 -13.83
C LEU A 240 14.00 -16.61 -13.27
N VAL A 241 15.01 -16.42 -14.12
CA VAL A 241 16.14 -15.54 -13.82
C VAL A 241 16.04 -14.34 -14.73
N VAL A 242 15.98 -13.14 -14.16
CA VAL A 242 15.96 -11.90 -14.93
C VAL A 242 17.14 -11.02 -14.59
N GLU A 243 17.58 -10.25 -15.57
CA GLU A 243 18.71 -9.33 -15.47
C GLU A 243 18.26 -7.93 -15.86
N GLN A 244 18.56 -6.95 -15.02
CA GLN A 244 18.26 -5.54 -15.25
C GLN A 244 19.54 -4.74 -15.06
N THR A 245 19.89 -3.90 -16.05
CA THR A 245 20.92 -2.88 -15.85
C THR A 245 20.28 -1.65 -15.23
N VAL A 246 20.88 -1.13 -14.17
CA VAL A 246 20.40 0.07 -13.47
C VAL A 246 21.50 1.12 -13.37
N ALA A 247 21.11 2.39 -13.42
CA ALA A 247 22.01 3.50 -13.15
C ALA A 247 22.13 3.75 -11.64
N LEU A 248 23.32 4.09 -11.17
CA LEU A 248 23.64 4.38 -9.77
C LEU A 248 24.06 5.85 -9.58
N SER A 249 23.36 6.57 -8.71
CA SER A 249 23.79 7.88 -8.22
C SER A 249 25.03 7.72 -7.33
N PRO A 250 25.90 8.73 -7.22
CA PRO A 250 26.95 8.74 -6.22
C PRO A 250 26.42 8.50 -4.80
N GLY A 251 27.17 7.77 -3.97
CA GLY A 251 26.74 7.46 -2.60
C GLY A 251 25.81 6.24 -2.53
N ASP A 252 24.89 6.24 -1.58
CA ASP A 252 24.02 5.10 -1.32
C ASP A 252 22.82 5.09 -2.27
N ASN A 253 22.50 3.92 -2.81
CA ASN A 253 21.41 3.66 -3.73
C ASN A 253 20.51 2.58 -3.14
N ASP A 254 19.24 2.91 -2.92
CA ASP A 254 18.19 2.00 -2.43
C ASP A 254 17.53 1.34 -3.64
N LEU A 255 17.73 0.03 -3.81
CA LEU A 255 17.12 -0.74 -4.89
C LEU A 255 16.00 -1.60 -4.35
N ARG A 256 14.84 -1.52 -5.00
CA ARG A 256 13.64 -2.26 -4.61
C ARG A 256 13.10 -3.09 -5.76
N ILE A 257 12.81 -4.36 -5.50
CA ILE A 257 12.41 -5.31 -6.53
C ILE A 257 11.15 -6.06 -6.10
N ASN A 258 10.19 -6.12 -7.01
CA ASN A 258 8.97 -6.93 -6.86
C ASN A 258 8.68 -7.69 -8.15
N ALA A 259 7.96 -8.79 -8.01
CA ALA A 259 7.39 -9.54 -9.12
C ALA A 259 5.89 -9.78 -8.87
N ALA A 260 5.12 -9.94 -9.93
CA ALA A 260 3.69 -10.19 -9.82
C ALA A 260 3.20 -11.17 -10.88
N HIS A 261 2.22 -11.98 -10.51
CA HIS A 261 1.32 -12.65 -11.46
C HIS A 261 -0.06 -11.99 -11.39
N GLU A 262 -1.06 -12.56 -12.06
CA GLU A 262 -2.40 -11.99 -12.18
C GLU A 262 -3.18 -11.84 -10.87
N ARG A 263 -2.74 -12.50 -9.79
CA ARG A 263 -3.49 -12.60 -8.53
C ARG A 263 -2.75 -12.13 -7.29
N ALA A 264 -1.43 -11.95 -7.36
CA ALA A 264 -0.63 -11.58 -6.21
C ALA A 264 0.71 -10.93 -6.59
N VAL A 265 1.25 -10.17 -5.65
CA VAL A 265 2.53 -9.43 -5.74
C VAL A 265 3.49 -9.95 -4.69
N SER A 266 4.74 -10.20 -5.07
CA SER A 266 5.79 -10.64 -4.16
C SER A 266 5.98 -9.67 -3.00
N ASN A 267 6.53 -10.18 -1.89
CA ASN A 267 7.20 -9.33 -0.92
C ASN A 267 8.28 -8.51 -1.64
N GLU A 268 8.51 -7.30 -1.14
CA GLU A 268 9.57 -6.45 -1.63
C GLU A 268 10.93 -7.01 -1.24
N GLN A 269 11.85 -7.03 -2.20
CA GLN A 269 13.27 -7.26 -1.94
C GLN A 269 14.01 -5.94 -1.99
N HIS A 270 14.84 -5.71 -0.98
CA HIS A 270 15.63 -4.50 -0.83
C HIS A 270 17.11 -4.83 -0.98
N LEU A 271 17.84 -3.98 -1.70
CA LEU A 271 19.28 -4.06 -1.92
C LEU A 271 19.86 -2.64 -1.80
N LEU A 272 20.80 -2.44 -0.89
CA LEU A 272 21.51 -1.19 -0.73
C LEU A 272 22.86 -1.29 -1.45
N LEU A 273 23.14 -0.40 -2.39
CA LEU A 273 24.44 -0.35 -3.08
C LEU A 273 25.11 1.00 -2.86
N ARG A 274 26.43 1.01 -2.63
CA ARG A 274 27.18 2.26 -2.51
C ARG A 274 28.06 2.48 -3.73
N ARG A 275 27.87 3.59 -4.44
CA ARG A 275 28.77 3.99 -5.53
C ARG A 275 29.89 4.90 -5.00
N GLN A 276 31.14 4.54 -5.26
CA GLN A 276 32.31 5.39 -5.01
C GLN A 276 32.38 6.54 -6.02
N GLY A 277 32.81 7.71 -5.55
CA GLY A 277 32.94 8.92 -6.36
C GLY A 277 31.69 9.81 -6.29
N GLY A 278 31.68 10.66 -5.27
CA GLY A 278 30.74 11.74 -5.00
C GLY A 278 31.05 12.27 -3.60
N GLU A 279 31.38 13.55 -3.48
CA GLU A 279 31.52 14.18 -2.16
C GLU A 279 30.20 14.04 -1.39
N THR A 280 30.29 14.04 -0.07
CA THR A 280 29.14 14.06 0.85
C THR A 280 28.16 15.12 0.37
N ALA A 281 26.88 14.74 0.16
CA ALA A 281 25.85 15.62 -0.40
C ALA A 281 26.00 17.06 0.06
N THR A 282 26.60 17.88 -0.80
CA THR A 282 26.82 19.31 -0.60
C THR A 282 25.47 20.01 -0.79
N ARG A 283 25.33 21.28 -0.38
CA ARG A 283 24.09 22.05 -0.60
C ARG A 283 23.70 22.17 -2.09
N THR A 284 24.62 21.83 -2.99
CA THR A 284 24.47 21.68 -4.44
C THR A 284 23.81 20.37 -4.90
N ASP A 285 23.56 19.42 -3.99
CA ASP A 285 22.95 18.10 -4.27
C ASP A 285 21.45 18.02 -3.90
N LEU A 286 20.82 19.15 -3.53
CA LEU A 286 19.37 19.18 -3.34
C LEU A 286 18.63 18.99 -4.68
N PRO A 287 17.53 18.24 -4.70
CA PRO A 287 16.81 17.95 -5.94
C PRO A 287 16.13 19.20 -6.51
N THR A 288 15.90 19.21 -7.83
CA THR A 288 14.96 20.16 -8.45
C THR A 288 13.54 19.68 -8.24
N LEU A 289 12.66 20.54 -7.75
CA LEU A 289 11.23 20.30 -7.64
C LEU A 289 10.51 20.80 -8.90
N TYR A 290 9.66 19.95 -9.47
CA TYR A 290 8.72 20.30 -10.54
C TYR A 290 7.31 20.31 -9.98
N VAL A 291 6.64 21.46 -9.98
CA VAL A 291 5.27 21.61 -9.47
C VAL A 291 4.33 21.82 -10.64
N LEU A 292 3.34 20.94 -10.80
CA LEU A 292 2.23 21.14 -11.73
C LEU A 292 0.94 21.25 -10.92
N ALA A 293 0.24 22.38 -10.99
CA ALA A 293 -1.05 22.53 -10.34
C ALA A 293 -2.11 22.94 -11.35
N ILE A 294 -3.23 22.22 -11.32
CA ILE A 294 -4.39 22.44 -12.18
C ILE A 294 -5.60 22.67 -11.28
N GLY A 295 -6.27 23.81 -11.43
CA GLY A 295 -7.40 24.21 -10.58
C GLY A 295 -8.54 24.80 -11.39
N VAL A 296 -9.71 24.19 -11.38
CA VAL A 296 -10.85 24.64 -12.21
C VAL A 296 -12.03 25.01 -11.33
N SER A 297 -12.35 26.31 -11.29
CA SER A 297 -13.53 26.83 -10.61
C SER A 297 -14.54 27.45 -11.57
N ASP A 298 -14.06 28.15 -12.60
CA ASP A 298 -14.88 28.69 -13.71
C ASP A 298 -14.95 27.62 -14.81
N TYR A 299 -16.09 26.95 -14.91
CA TYR A 299 -16.44 25.98 -15.95
C TYR A 299 -17.25 26.67 -17.05
N LYS A 300 -17.17 26.15 -18.27
CA LYS A 300 -17.93 26.70 -19.40
C LYS A 300 -19.45 26.66 -19.15
N ASN A 301 -19.91 25.71 -18.36
CA ASN A 301 -21.26 25.66 -17.83
C ASN A 301 -21.23 26.05 -16.34
N ASP A 302 -21.75 27.23 -16.04
CA ASP A 302 -21.79 27.84 -14.70
C ASP A 302 -22.46 26.95 -13.63
N ASP A 303 -23.31 25.99 -14.02
CA ASP A 303 -23.90 25.02 -13.08
C ASP A 303 -22.85 24.14 -12.39
N PHE A 304 -21.65 24.04 -12.97
CA PHE A 304 -20.51 23.31 -12.43
C PHE A 304 -19.50 24.20 -11.69
N ASP A 305 -19.74 25.51 -11.58
CA ASP A 305 -18.77 26.40 -10.95
C ASP A 305 -18.48 26.03 -9.49
N LEU A 306 -17.18 26.04 -9.17
CA LEU A 306 -16.66 25.93 -7.81
C LEU A 306 -16.17 27.30 -7.34
N ARG A 307 -15.82 27.45 -6.07
CA ARG A 307 -15.40 28.76 -5.53
C ARG A 307 -13.90 28.89 -5.45
N PHE A 308 -13.18 27.84 -5.05
CA PHE A 308 -11.80 27.96 -4.62
C PHE A 308 -10.81 27.01 -5.29
N ALA A 309 -11.23 26.02 -6.08
CA ALA A 309 -10.32 25.10 -6.77
C ALA A 309 -9.16 25.77 -7.57
N HIS A 310 -9.40 26.91 -8.23
CA HIS A 310 -8.33 27.68 -8.87
C HIS A 310 -7.36 28.34 -7.88
N LYS A 311 -7.88 28.78 -6.73
CA LYS A 311 -7.10 29.36 -5.64
C LYS A 311 -6.30 28.27 -4.92
N ASP A 312 -6.88 27.09 -4.69
CA ASP A 312 -6.18 25.91 -4.17
C ASP A 312 -4.90 25.62 -4.98
N ALA A 313 -5.03 25.55 -6.31
CA ALA A 313 -3.90 25.31 -7.19
C ALA A 313 -2.84 26.42 -7.13
N SER A 314 -3.26 27.68 -7.01
CA SER A 314 -2.36 28.84 -6.88
C SER A 314 -1.61 28.82 -5.54
N ASP A 315 -2.32 28.67 -4.43
CA ASP A 315 -1.76 28.67 -3.08
C ASP A 315 -0.82 27.47 -2.88
N PHE A 316 -1.19 26.32 -3.46
CA PHE A 316 -0.33 25.14 -3.50
C PHE A 316 1.01 25.45 -4.18
N VAL A 317 1.00 26.02 -5.39
CA VAL A 317 2.25 26.40 -6.10
C VAL A 317 3.09 27.36 -5.27
N GLU A 318 2.49 28.36 -4.64
CA GLU A 318 3.21 29.31 -3.80
C GLU A 318 3.81 28.67 -2.55
N ALA A 319 3.10 27.73 -1.91
CA ALA A 319 3.62 26.98 -0.77
C ALA A 319 4.87 26.15 -1.14
N TRP A 320 4.85 25.46 -2.29
CA TRP A 320 5.99 24.67 -2.74
C TRP A 320 7.16 25.52 -3.23
N LYS A 321 6.91 26.68 -3.84
CA LYS A 321 7.98 27.62 -4.21
C LYS A 321 8.81 28.07 -3.01
N ARG A 322 8.20 28.20 -1.83
CA ARG A 322 8.90 28.57 -0.58
C ARG A 322 9.91 27.52 -0.12
N GLN A 323 9.84 26.30 -0.63
CA GLN A 323 10.82 25.24 -0.35
C GLN A 323 12.10 25.35 -1.18
N GLN A 324 12.17 26.30 -2.12
CA GLN A 324 13.40 26.60 -2.85
C GLN A 324 14.49 27.12 -1.91
N GLY A 325 15.68 26.52 -1.99
CA GLY A 325 16.80 26.78 -1.09
C GLY A 325 16.70 26.12 0.29
N LEU A 326 15.57 25.45 0.58
CA LEU A 326 15.37 24.62 1.77
C LEU A 326 15.54 23.14 1.41
N SER A 327 14.45 22.43 1.09
CA SER A 327 14.51 21.01 0.68
C SER A 327 14.86 20.82 -0.80
N TYR A 328 14.77 21.88 -1.60
CA TYR A 328 14.97 21.81 -3.05
C TYR A 328 15.93 22.89 -3.53
N LEU A 329 16.84 22.55 -4.44
CA LEU A 329 17.78 23.52 -5.00
C LEU A 329 17.05 24.58 -5.82
N LYS A 330 16.08 24.13 -6.62
CA LYS A 330 15.30 24.92 -7.56
C LYS A 330 13.87 24.41 -7.60
N VAL A 331 12.90 25.31 -7.73
CA VAL A 331 11.50 24.97 -7.97
C VAL A 331 11.08 25.51 -9.34
N GLU A 332 10.64 24.62 -10.23
CA GLU A 332 10.03 24.97 -11.51
C GLU A 332 8.54 24.64 -11.46
N SER A 333 7.67 25.64 -11.63
CA SER A 333 6.22 25.46 -11.49
C SER A 333 5.46 25.80 -12.76
N LEU A 334 4.38 25.07 -13.04
CA LEU A 334 3.36 25.42 -14.03
C LEU A 334 1.98 25.39 -13.37
N LEU A 335 1.26 26.52 -13.46
CA LEU A 335 -0.10 26.70 -12.96
C LEU A 335 -1.05 26.81 -14.16
N VAL A 336 -2.17 26.08 -14.11
CA VAL A 336 -3.20 26.09 -15.16
C VAL A 336 -4.57 26.19 -14.48
N THR A 337 -5.29 27.29 -14.69
CA THR A 337 -6.54 27.55 -13.94
C THR A 337 -7.69 28.02 -14.82
N ASN A 338 -8.92 27.72 -14.38
CA ASN A 338 -10.17 28.28 -14.93
C ASN A 338 -10.21 28.17 -16.46
N ARG A 339 -10.58 29.25 -17.18
CA ARG A 339 -10.69 29.29 -18.65
C ARG A 339 -9.46 28.82 -19.41
N GLU A 340 -8.28 28.87 -18.79
CA GLU A 340 -7.06 28.32 -19.42
C GLU A 340 -7.00 26.79 -19.32
N ALA A 341 -7.60 26.20 -18.28
CA ALA A 341 -7.61 24.77 -17.98
C ALA A 341 -8.54 23.95 -18.88
N THR A 342 -8.46 24.18 -20.19
CA THR A 342 -9.08 23.32 -21.20
C THR A 342 -8.38 21.96 -21.27
N THR A 343 -9.06 20.93 -21.76
CA THR A 343 -8.47 19.60 -21.99
C THR A 343 -7.14 19.66 -22.78
N ALA A 344 -7.08 20.49 -23.83
CA ALA A 344 -5.87 20.70 -24.62
C ALA A 344 -4.71 21.33 -23.83
N LYS A 345 -5.01 22.30 -22.95
CA LYS A 345 -3.99 22.95 -22.11
C LYS A 345 -3.50 22.01 -21.02
N ILE A 346 -4.39 21.23 -20.41
CA ILE A 346 -4.02 20.22 -19.40
C ILE A 346 -3.09 19.17 -20.02
N ARG A 347 -3.41 18.65 -21.20
CA ARG A 347 -2.52 17.75 -21.97
C ARG A 347 -1.15 18.38 -22.22
N SER A 348 -1.13 19.66 -22.60
CA SER A 348 0.12 20.41 -22.82
C SER A 348 0.93 20.59 -21.53
N ALA A 349 0.26 20.78 -20.39
CA ALA A 349 0.88 20.91 -19.08
C ALA A 349 1.47 19.58 -18.57
N MET A 350 0.75 18.48 -18.77
CA MET A 350 1.28 17.13 -18.51
C MET A 350 2.48 16.84 -19.41
N LYS A 351 2.44 17.23 -20.69
CA LYS A 351 3.60 17.13 -21.59
C LYS A 351 4.79 17.93 -21.05
N TRP A 352 4.57 19.18 -20.60
CA TRP A 352 5.62 19.99 -19.98
C TRP A 352 6.28 19.27 -18.81
N LEU A 353 5.50 18.66 -17.90
CA LEU A 353 6.03 17.92 -16.76
C LEU A 353 6.88 16.72 -17.23
N THR A 354 6.41 15.96 -18.21
CA THR A 354 7.18 14.83 -18.76
C THR A 354 8.48 15.28 -19.43
N ASP A 355 8.47 16.40 -20.17
CA ASP A 355 9.66 16.94 -20.82
C ASP A 355 10.70 17.43 -19.83
N LYS A 356 10.25 17.99 -18.69
CA LYS A 356 11.12 18.47 -17.62
C LYS A 356 11.75 17.34 -16.82
N THR A 357 11.00 16.26 -16.61
CA THR A 357 11.42 15.16 -15.72
C THR A 357 12.12 14.01 -16.45
N LYS A 358 12.04 13.93 -17.79
CA LYS A 358 12.61 12.82 -18.58
C LYS A 358 14.09 12.50 -18.31
N ASN A 359 14.88 13.52 -17.96
CA ASN A 359 16.32 13.41 -17.70
C ASN A 359 16.69 13.93 -16.31
N ALA A 360 15.75 13.94 -15.36
CA ALA A 360 15.96 14.44 -14.00
C ALA A 360 15.73 13.32 -12.96
N PRO A 361 16.58 12.27 -12.94
CA PRO A 361 16.41 11.14 -12.04
C PRO A 361 16.41 11.57 -10.57
N ASP A 362 17.27 12.51 -10.16
CA ASP A 362 17.26 12.97 -8.77
C ASP A 362 16.13 13.98 -8.48
N GLY A 363 15.41 14.44 -9.52
CA GLY A 363 14.30 15.38 -9.40
C GLY A 363 13.13 14.85 -8.56
N PHE A 364 12.25 15.78 -8.20
CA PHE A 364 11.01 15.47 -7.51
C PHE A 364 9.86 16.19 -8.20
N ALA A 365 8.74 15.51 -8.42
CA ALA A 365 7.55 16.10 -9.01
C ALA A 365 6.40 16.11 -8.00
N VAL A 366 5.67 17.21 -7.96
CA VAL A 366 4.45 17.33 -7.19
C VAL A 366 3.35 17.82 -8.12
N VAL A 367 2.26 17.06 -8.20
CA VAL A 367 1.14 17.35 -9.10
C VAL A 367 -0.12 17.55 -8.27
N MET A 368 -0.87 18.63 -8.50
CA MET A 368 -2.16 18.89 -7.87
C MET A 368 -3.26 18.99 -8.93
N PHE A 369 -4.36 18.30 -8.68
CA PHE A 369 -5.62 18.45 -9.38
C PHE A 369 -6.68 18.94 -8.38
N SER A 370 -7.25 20.13 -8.59
CA SER A 370 -8.39 20.63 -7.80
C SER A 370 -9.55 20.99 -8.73
N GLY A 371 -10.73 20.45 -8.46
CA GLY A 371 -11.91 20.61 -9.32
C GLY A 371 -12.86 19.40 -9.29
N HIS A 372 -13.77 19.32 -10.26
CA HIS A 372 -14.70 18.19 -10.39
C HIS A 372 -14.01 16.90 -10.84
N GLY A 373 -14.29 15.82 -10.11
CA GLY A 373 -14.07 14.44 -10.53
C GLY A 373 -15.41 13.81 -10.93
N LEU A 374 -15.48 13.19 -12.10
CA LEU A 374 -16.70 12.57 -12.64
C LEU A 374 -16.45 11.12 -13.04
N PHE A 375 -17.51 10.32 -13.13
CA PHE A 375 -17.46 8.94 -13.59
C PHE A 375 -18.19 8.79 -14.92
N ASP A 376 -17.62 8.01 -15.83
CA ASP A 376 -18.32 7.57 -17.03
C ASP A 376 -19.27 6.39 -16.74
N GLU A 377 -19.96 5.90 -17.78
CA GLU A 377 -20.88 4.76 -17.68
C GLU A 377 -20.21 3.41 -17.33
N PHE A 378 -18.88 3.36 -17.29
CA PHE A 378 -18.06 2.19 -16.95
C PHE A 378 -17.30 2.38 -15.62
N ASP A 379 -17.72 3.35 -14.80
CA ASP A 379 -17.08 3.73 -13.53
C ASP A 379 -15.62 4.22 -13.69
N GLY A 380 -15.26 4.68 -14.89
CA GLY A 380 -13.99 5.33 -15.16
C GLY A 380 -13.97 6.76 -14.64
N TRP A 381 -13.09 7.07 -13.68
CA TRP A 381 -12.93 8.45 -13.20
C TRP A 381 -12.26 9.35 -14.24
N HIS A 382 -12.73 10.58 -14.29
CA HIS A 382 -12.26 11.66 -15.14
C HIS A 382 -12.08 12.95 -14.34
N PHE A 383 -11.03 13.70 -14.67
CA PHE A 383 -10.87 15.07 -14.17
C PHE A 383 -11.56 16.06 -15.12
N GLY A 384 -12.52 16.82 -14.59
CA GLY A 384 -13.27 17.83 -15.34
C GLY A 384 -12.42 19.06 -15.65
N ALA A 385 -12.20 19.31 -16.94
CA ALA A 385 -11.54 20.52 -17.44
C ALA A 385 -12.53 21.69 -17.55
N HIS A 386 -12.07 22.90 -17.87
CA HIS A 386 -12.95 24.06 -18.08
C HIS A 386 -14.05 23.79 -19.12
N ASP A 387 -13.72 23.03 -20.16
CA ASP A 387 -14.61 22.68 -21.26
C ASP A 387 -15.61 21.56 -20.94
N LEU A 388 -15.68 21.10 -19.67
CA LEU A 388 -16.50 19.97 -19.21
C LEU A 388 -17.95 20.03 -19.72
N ASP A 389 -18.35 18.95 -20.37
CA ASP A 389 -19.72 18.60 -20.69
C ASP A 389 -20.00 17.18 -20.17
N PRO A 390 -20.89 17.00 -19.17
CA PRO A 390 -21.25 15.68 -18.65
C PRO A 390 -21.82 14.72 -19.70
N GLN A 391 -22.34 15.23 -20.82
CA GLN A 391 -22.84 14.40 -21.93
C GLN A 391 -21.72 13.97 -22.89
N ASP A 392 -20.54 14.56 -22.80
CA ASP A 392 -19.37 14.25 -23.63
C ASP A 392 -18.06 14.26 -22.80
N LEU A 393 -18.03 13.44 -21.75
CA LEU A 393 -16.85 13.31 -20.88
C LEU A 393 -15.60 12.92 -21.67
N SER A 394 -15.71 12.08 -22.70
CA SER A 394 -14.57 11.58 -23.48
C SER A 394 -13.75 12.69 -24.13
N ASN A 395 -14.39 13.79 -24.56
CA ASN A 395 -13.71 14.90 -25.21
C ASN A 395 -13.45 16.10 -24.29
N THR A 396 -14.24 16.24 -23.22
CA THR A 396 -14.26 17.45 -22.37
C THR A 396 -13.67 17.25 -20.97
N SER A 397 -13.13 16.07 -20.71
CA SER A 397 -12.44 15.74 -19.46
C SER A 397 -11.15 14.96 -19.73
N ILE A 398 -10.37 14.71 -18.69
CA ILE A 398 -9.14 13.92 -18.78
C ILE A 398 -9.36 12.59 -18.04
N PRO A 399 -9.40 11.45 -18.74
CA PRO A 399 -9.59 10.14 -18.10
C PRO A 399 -8.38 9.78 -17.24
N SER A 400 -8.64 9.12 -16.11
CA SER A 400 -7.60 8.66 -15.18
C SER A 400 -6.53 7.80 -15.87
N VAL A 401 -6.91 6.96 -16.84
CA VAL A 401 -5.96 6.13 -17.61
C VAL A 401 -4.95 6.96 -18.39
N GLU A 402 -5.33 8.15 -18.87
CA GLU A 402 -4.43 9.08 -19.57
C GLU A 402 -3.49 9.76 -18.56
N ILE A 403 -4.03 10.18 -17.40
CA ILE A 403 -3.26 10.74 -16.27
C ILE A 403 -2.17 9.74 -15.83
N PHE A 404 -2.55 8.49 -15.58
CA PHE A 404 -1.63 7.44 -15.19
C PHE A 404 -0.62 7.09 -16.27
N ASP A 405 -0.96 7.14 -17.57
CA ASP A 405 0.04 6.93 -18.61
C ASP A 405 1.17 7.98 -18.54
N TRP A 406 0.83 9.27 -18.35
CA TRP A 406 1.85 10.30 -18.19
C TRP A 406 2.67 10.11 -16.92
N LEU A 407 2.00 9.97 -15.77
CA LEU A 407 2.69 9.89 -14.48
C LEU A 407 3.56 8.63 -14.39
N ASN A 408 2.99 7.46 -14.68
CA ASN A 408 3.67 6.18 -14.48
C ASN A 408 4.77 5.92 -15.51
N ARG A 409 4.53 6.26 -16.78
CA ARG A 409 5.43 5.84 -17.87
C ARG A 409 6.37 6.94 -18.33
N ARG A 410 5.98 8.21 -18.15
CA ARG A 410 6.67 9.34 -18.80
C ARG A 410 7.33 10.29 -17.80
N VAL A 411 6.81 10.45 -16.58
CA VAL A 411 7.49 11.19 -15.52
C VAL A 411 8.60 10.32 -14.93
N ARG A 412 9.87 10.70 -15.14
CA ARG A 412 11.05 9.87 -14.79
C ARG A 412 11.81 10.35 -13.56
N CYS A 413 11.06 10.76 -12.54
CA CYS A 413 11.57 11.15 -11.23
C CYS A 413 10.60 10.70 -10.12
N ARG A 414 10.97 10.87 -8.85
CA ARG A 414 10.06 10.66 -7.70
C ARG A 414 8.88 11.62 -7.81
N LYS A 415 7.68 11.21 -7.39
CA LYS A 415 6.48 12.02 -7.56
C LYS A 415 5.41 11.76 -6.50
N ILE A 416 4.67 12.83 -6.18
CA ILE A 416 3.47 12.80 -5.34
C ILE A 416 2.34 13.50 -6.11
N VAL A 417 1.16 12.91 -6.07
CA VAL A 417 -0.04 13.45 -6.68
C VAL A 417 -1.04 13.77 -5.58
N PHE A 418 -1.54 15.00 -5.60
CA PHE A 418 -2.60 15.49 -4.74
C PHE A 418 -3.86 15.66 -5.59
N ALA A 419 -5.00 15.14 -5.11
CA ALA A 419 -6.28 15.31 -5.77
C ALA A 419 -7.30 15.88 -4.79
N ASP A 420 -7.60 17.17 -4.92
CA ASP A 420 -8.68 17.85 -4.23
C ASP A 420 -9.93 17.89 -5.12
N THR A 421 -10.51 16.71 -5.31
CA THR A 421 -11.69 16.52 -6.15
C THR A 421 -12.76 15.78 -5.36
N CYS A 422 -14.04 16.10 -5.60
CA CYS A 422 -15.13 15.26 -5.08
C CYS A 422 -14.92 13.80 -5.51
N HIS A 423 -15.17 12.86 -4.60
CA HIS A 423 -14.96 11.43 -4.85
C HIS A 423 -13.52 11.07 -5.24
N ALA A 424 -12.50 11.83 -4.78
CA ALA A 424 -11.09 11.59 -5.12
C ALA A 424 -10.66 10.15 -4.80
N GLY A 425 -11.20 9.56 -3.73
CA GLY A 425 -10.97 8.16 -3.38
C GLY A 425 -11.40 7.15 -4.44
N ALA A 426 -12.26 7.50 -5.41
CA ALA A 426 -12.68 6.57 -6.46
C ALA A 426 -11.92 6.77 -7.79
N ILE A 427 -10.88 7.62 -7.80
CA ILE A 427 -9.86 7.60 -8.85
C ILE A 427 -9.40 6.14 -9.04
N PRO A 428 -9.44 5.52 -10.24
CA PRO A 428 -9.10 4.11 -10.47
C PRO A 428 -7.68 3.75 -10.05
N GLY A 429 -6.83 4.76 -9.88
CA GLY A 429 -5.57 4.67 -9.16
C GLY A 429 -5.76 4.16 -7.74
N ASN A 430 -6.80 4.54 -7.01
CA ASN A 430 -7.19 3.97 -5.72
C ASN A 430 -7.57 2.49 -5.80
N GLY A 431 -8.31 2.06 -6.83
CA GLY A 431 -8.57 0.63 -7.10
C GLY A 431 -7.34 -0.15 -7.58
N PHE A 432 -6.36 0.52 -8.21
CA PHE A 432 -5.05 -0.04 -8.59
C PHE A 432 -4.00 0.06 -7.47
N LEU A 433 -4.14 1.00 -6.54
CA LEU A 433 -3.36 1.18 -5.30
C LEU A 433 -3.84 0.21 -4.22
N PHE A 434 -5.09 -0.24 -4.29
CA PHE A 434 -5.75 -1.10 -3.32
C PHE A 434 -6.36 -2.39 -3.86
N GLY A 435 -6.13 -2.79 -5.11
CA GLY A 435 -6.71 -4.05 -5.55
C GLY A 435 -7.18 -4.63 -6.88
N ARG A 436 -6.80 -4.08 -8.04
CA ARG A 436 -7.19 -4.68 -9.33
C ARG A 436 -6.06 -4.70 -10.34
N ALA A 437 -5.31 -5.80 -10.36
CA ALA A 437 -4.63 -6.26 -11.56
C ALA A 437 -5.62 -6.93 -12.53
N VAL A 438 -6.66 -6.22 -13.02
CA VAL A 438 -7.54 -6.81 -14.05
C VAL A 438 -6.88 -6.67 -15.42
N ASN A 439 -6.21 -7.75 -15.80
CA ASN A 439 -5.51 -7.90 -17.06
C ASN A 439 -6.51 -8.27 -18.17
N ARG A 440 -7.05 -7.29 -18.89
CA ARG A 440 -7.81 -7.57 -20.13
C ARG A 440 -6.94 -7.54 -21.39
N ASP A 441 -5.80 -6.83 -21.36
CA ASP A 441 -5.04 -6.49 -22.59
C ASP A 441 -3.52 -6.79 -22.57
N GLY A 442 -2.98 -7.52 -21.58
CA GLY A 442 -1.58 -7.97 -21.61
C GLY A 442 -0.52 -6.86 -21.49
N LYS A 443 -0.88 -5.67 -21.01
CA LYS A 443 0.05 -4.55 -20.74
C LYS A 443 0.58 -4.65 -19.31
N ASP A 444 1.90 -4.53 -19.17
CA ASP A 444 2.63 -4.55 -17.88
C ASP A 444 2.32 -3.27 -17.07
N TYR A 445 1.23 -3.28 -16.30
CA TYR A 445 0.78 -2.15 -15.47
C TYR A 445 1.63 -1.95 -14.21
N TRP A 446 2.36 -2.99 -13.78
CA TRP A 446 3.26 -2.92 -12.63
C TRP A 446 4.44 -1.96 -12.84
N ARG A 447 4.74 -1.59 -14.09
CA ARG A 447 5.64 -0.48 -14.46
C ARG A 447 5.22 0.92 -13.99
N GLY A 448 4.20 1.04 -13.12
CA GLY A 448 3.69 2.32 -12.61
C GLY A 448 3.54 2.46 -11.09
N TYR A 449 3.90 1.49 -10.26
CA TYR A 449 3.69 1.59 -8.80
C TYR A 449 4.70 2.53 -8.08
N GLY A 450 5.03 3.69 -8.65
CA GLY A 450 6.01 4.64 -8.10
C GLY A 450 5.38 5.92 -7.55
N ASP A 451 4.08 6.06 -7.65
CA ASP A 451 3.34 7.28 -7.36
C ASP A 451 2.71 7.19 -5.99
N ILE A 452 2.88 8.24 -5.19
CA ILE A 452 2.12 8.42 -3.96
C ILE A 452 0.91 9.28 -4.29
N TYR A 453 -0.28 8.80 -3.98
CA TYR A 453 -1.52 9.56 -4.14
C TYR A 453 -2.03 10.00 -2.78
N LEU A 454 -2.33 11.27 -2.68
CA LEU A 454 -2.93 11.90 -1.52
C LEU A 454 -4.25 12.53 -1.96
N LEU A 455 -5.35 11.99 -1.45
CA LEU A 455 -6.70 12.19 -1.97
C LEU A 455 -7.54 12.93 -0.92
N ALA A 456 -8.26 13.97 -1.34
CA ALA A 456 -8.97 14.85 -0.42
C ALA A 456 -10.17 14.19 0.29
N SER A 457 -10.77 13.17 -0.32
CA SER A 457 -11.98 12.54 0.21
C SER A 457 -12.04 11.06 -0.17
N GLN A 458 -12.83 10.30 0.57
CA GLN A 458 -13.22 8.93 0.20
C GLN A 458 -14.06 8.88 -1.10
N PRO A 459 -14.22 7.71 -1.72
CA PRO A 459 -15.05 7.52 -2.92
C PRO A 459 -16.47 8.09 -2.88
N THR A 460 -17.05 8.28 -1.71
CA THR A 460 -18.50 8.49 -1.54
C THR A 460 -18.87 9.70 -0.73
N GLU A 461 -17.86 10.48 -0.36
CA GLU A 461 -18.07 11.77 0.27
C GLU A 461 -17.52 12.89 -0.64
N PRO A 462 -18.18 14.06 -0.66
CA PRO A 462 -17.73 15.21 -1.42
C PRO A 462 -16.51 15.87 -0.76
N SER A 463 -15.65 16.51 -1.56
CA SER A 463 -14.68 17.48 -1.04
C SER A 463 -15.39 18.80 -0.74
N ARG A 464 -14.98 19.52 0.31
CA ARG A 464 -15.65 20.72 0.81
C ARG A 464 -14.78 21.97 0.68
N GLU A 465 -15.42 23.05 0.26
CA GLU A 465 -14.86 24.40 0.18
C GLU A 465 -15.58 25.33 1.16
N ASP A 466 -14.88 26.24 1.84
CA ASP A 466 -15.50 27.22 2.75
C ASP A 466 -14.88 28.62 2.59
N VAL A 467 -15.74 29.63 2.75
CA VAL A 467 -15.36 31.05 2.67
C VAL A 467 -14.50 31.51 3.85
N ALA A 468 -14.56 30.80 4.98
CA ALA A 468 -13.81 31.13 6.19
C ALA A 468 -12.29 30.95 6.01
N TRP A 469 -11.87 29.91 5.27
CA TRP A 469 -10.47 29.64 4.94
C TRP A 469 -10.15 29.83 3.45
N GLN A 470 -11.15 30.05 2.60
CA GLN A 470 -11.02 30.39 1.18
C GLN A 470 -10.26 29.35 0.34
N ASN A 471 -10.37 28.08 0.68
CA ASN A 471 -9.75 26.95 -0.01
C ASN A 471 -10.66 25.71 0.10
N GLY A 472 -10.36 24.66 -0.64
CA GLY A 472 -10.76 23.30 -0.28
C GLY A 472 -10.22 22.93 1.10
N ALA A 473 -11.00 22.23 1.92
CA ALA A 473 -10.61 21.88 3.29
C ALA A 473 -9.33 21.03 3.32
N TYR A 474 -9.17 20.16 2.32
CA TYR A 474 -7.97 19.33 2.18
C TYR A 474 -6.76 20.16 1.76
N THR A 475 -6.90 21.02 0.75
CA THR A 475 -5.84 21.95 0.36
C THR A 475 -5.43 22.86 1.54
N GLU A 476 -6.37 23.41 2.29
CA GLU A 476 -6.08 24.21 3.48
C GLU A 476 -5.26 23.42 4.51
N ALA A 477 -5.68 22.19 4.81
CA ALA A 477 -4.97 21.30 5.73
C ALA A 477 -3.52 21.01 5.28
N LEU A 478 -3.29 20.81 3.97
CA LEU A 478 -1.95 20.65 3.39
C LEU A 478 -1.09 21.90 3.54
N LEU A 479 -1.65 23.08 3.29
CA LEU A 479 -0.95 24.36 3.42
C LEU A 479 -0.54 24.62 4.87
N ILE A 480 -1.42 24.29 5.82
CA ILE A 480 -1.12 24.35 7.26
C ILE A 480 0.01 23.37 7.59
N ALA A 481 -0.04 22.13 7.09
CA ALA A 481 0.98 21.12 7.37
C ALA A 481 2.41 21.58 6.97
N LEU A 482 2.55 22.25 5.82
CA LEU A 482 3.85 22.74 5.32
C LEU A 482 4.49 23.84 6.19
N THR A 483 3.70 24.48 7.07
CA THR A 483 4.15 25.62 7.89
C THR A 483 4.03 25.39 9.39
N SER A 484 3.24 24.40 9.80
CA SER A 484 2.95 24.12 11.21
C SER A 484 3.99 23.18 11.81
N PRO A 485 4.69 23.58 12.91
CA PRO A 485 5.55 22.66 13.66
C PRO A 485 4.81 21.45 14.23
N LYS A 486 3.48 21.48 14.31
CA LYS A 486 2.68 20.33 14.77
C LYS A 486 2.63 19.20 13.73
N ALA A 487 2.94 19.50 12.47
CA ALA A 487 3.00 18.48 11.42
C ALA A 487 4.32 17.68 11.50
N ASP A 488 5.39 18.26 12.04
CA ASP A 488 6.67 17.58 12.30
C ASP A 488 6.59 16.85 13.66
N THR A 489 6.17 15.59 13.60
CA THR A 489 5.84 14.78 14.78
C THR A 489 7.07 14.19 15.47
N ASP A 490 8.16 13.97 14.73
CA ASP A 490 9.44 13.51 15.28
C ASP A 490 10.40 14.66 15.65
N HIS A 491 10.01 15.90 15.36
CA HIS A 491 10.71 17.14 15.67
C HIS A 491 12.10 17.24 15.02
N ASN A 492 12.25 16.66 13.82
CA ASN A 492 13.52 16.67 13.09
C ASN A 492 13.71 17.92 12.20
N GLY A 493 12.71 18.82 12.14
CA GLY A 493 12.71 20.05 11.35
C GLY A 493 12.34 19.86 9.87
N GLN A 494 12.00 18.64 9.47
CA GLN A 494 11.56 18.25 8.14
C GLN A 494 10.18 17.60 8.23
N LEU A 495 9.49 17.57 7.10
CA LEU A 495 8.17 16.98 6.98
C LEU A 495 8.24 15.75 6.08
N GLY A 496 8.02 14.57 6.66
CA GLY A 496 7.87 13.31 5.95
C GLY A 496 6.49 13.16 5.29
N LEU A 497 6.38 12.25 4.32
CA LEU A 497 5.10 11.96 3.67
C LEU A 497 4.01 11.49 4.63
N LEU A 498 4.32 10.55 5.53
CA LEU A 498 3.33 10.05 6.48
C LEU A 498 2.88 11.15 7.43
N GLU A 499 3.81 11.99 7.87
CA GLU A 499 3.51 13.13 8.75
C GLU A 499 2.59 14.14 8.05
N LEU A 500 2.90 14.49 6.80
CA LEU A 500 2.03 15.33 5.97
C LEU A 500 0.64 14.72 5.81
N ALA A 501 0.56 13.43 5.46
CA ALA A 501 -0.71 12.75 5.22
C ALA A 501 -1.56 12.67 6.49
N THR A 502 -0.97 12.25 7.62
CA THR A 502 -1.65 12.13 8.91
C THR A 502 -2.12 13.49 9.42
N PHE A 503 -1.28 14.53 9.34
CA PHE A 503 -1.68 15.88 9.74
C PHE A 503 -2.82 16.40 8.87
N ALA A 504 -2.68 16.28 7.55
CA ALA A 504 -3.69 16.76 6.60
C ALA A 504 -5.04 16.05 6.80
N GLU A 505 -5.03 14.75 7.08
CA GLU A 505 -6.24 13.98 7.41
C GLU A 505 -6.92 14.53 8.68
N GLN A 506 -6.17 14.64 9.78
CA GLN A 506 -6.70 15.12 11.06
C GLN A 506 -7.26 16.54 10.95
N GLU A 507 -6.53 17.42 10.28
CA GLU A 507 -6.92 18.82 10.13
C GLU A 507 -8.11 18.99 9.17
N THR A 508 -8.20 18.20 8.09
CA THR A 508 -9.37 18.20 7.20
C THR A 508 -10.62 17.73 7.95
N ARG A 509 -10.51 16.66 8.74
CA ARG A 509 -11.62 16.19 9.60
C ARG A 509 -12.03 17.28 10.59
N ARG A 510 -11.06 18.01 11.17
CA ARG A 510 -11.34 19.13 12.08
C ARG A 510 -12.06 20.28 11.38
N LEU A 511 -11.59 20.71 10.21
CA LEU A 511 -12.18 21.82 9.44
C LEU A 511 -13.61 21.50 8.98
N THR A 512 -13.87 20.24 8.64
CA THR A 512 -15.15 19.80 8.09
C THR A 512 -16.10 19.18 9.12
N ASN A 513 -15.75 19.18 10.41
CA ASN A 513 -16.49 18.46 11.45
C ASN A 513 -16.74 16.98 11.09
N HIS A 514 -15.70 16.29 10.63
CA HIS A 514 -15.67 14.89 10.21
C HIS A 514 -16.54 14.55 8.98
N GLN A 515 -16.96 15.55 8.21
CA GLN A 515 -17.74 15.35 6.98
C GLN A 515 -16.89 15.09 5.73
N GLN A 516 -15.55 15.10 5.88
CA GLN A 516 -14.58 14.76 4.85
C GLN A 516 -13.38 14.06 5.49
N ASN A 517 -12.97 12.94 4.90
CA ASN A 517 -11.97 12.01 5.40
C ASN A 517 -10.95 11.71 4.28
N PRO A 518 -9.83 12.47 4.21
CA PRO A 518 -8.79 12.25 3.23
C PRO A 518 -8.22 10.82 3.29
N THR A 519 -7.76 10.32 2.14
CA THR A 519 -7.13 9.01 2.02
C THR A 519 -5.76 9.11 1.37
N VAL A 520 -4.88 8.16 1.69
CA VAL A 520 -3.53 8.09 1.12
C VAL A 520 -3.30 6.72 0.52
N GLY A 521 -2.86 6.69 -0.74
CA GLY A 521 -2.35 5.50 -1.42
C GLY A 521 -0.84 5.58 -1.53
N ILE A 522 -0.14 4.80 -0.71
CA ILE A 522 1.31 4.59 -0.83
C ILE A 522 1.51 3.18 -1.38
N PRO A 523 2.05 3.01 -2.60
CA PRO A 523 2.41 1.70 -3.09
C PRO A 523 3.40 1.05 -2.12
N PRO A 524 3.28 -0.26 -1.87
CA PRO A 524 4.18 -0.96 -0.95
C PRO A 524 5.65 -0.92 -1.38
N THR A 525 5.88 -0.49 -2.62
CA THR A 525 7.19 -0.47 -3.26
C THR A 525 7.91 0.87 -3.20
N VAL A 526 7.36 1.83 -2.46
CA VAL A 526 7.83 3.21 -2.40
C VAL A 526 8.35 3.50 -0.98
N SER A 527 9.58 4.01 -0.89
CA SER A 527 10.09 4.57 0.36
C SER A 527 9.35 5.86 0.68
N ILE A 528 9.01 6.05 1.96
CA ILE A 528 8.38 7.28 2.46
C ILE A 528 9.42 8.41 2.35
N PRO A 529 9.26 9.37 1.43
CA PRO A 529 10.24 10.43 1.25
C PRO A 529 10.08 11.52 2.31
N MET A 530 11.18 12.20 2.61
CA MET A 530 11.11 13.55 3.17
C MET A 530 10.71 14.51 2.06
N ILE A 531 9.73 15.36 2.35
CA ILE A 531 9.03 16.15 1.36
C ILE A 531 9.41 17.63 1.45
N ALA A 532 9.44 18.18 2.65
CA ALA A 532 9.60 19.61 2.85
C ALA A 532 10.36 19.89 4.15
N THR A 533 10.83 21.13 4.29
CA THR A 533 11.28 21.67 5.56
C THR A 533 10.13 22.47 6.13
N VAL A 534 9.78 22.21 7.39
CA VAL A 534 8.73 22.98 8.07
C VAL A 534 9.25 24.40 8.28
N SER A 535 8.79 25.32 7.45
CA SER A 535 9.22 26.71 7.52
C SER A 535 8.47 27.37 8.68
N GLN A 536 9.18 27.62 9.79
CA GLN A 536 8.68 28.55 10.79
C GLN A 536 8.57 29.92 10.13
N GLN A 537 7.35 30.44 9.96
CA GLN A 537 7.16 31.85 9.66
C GLN A 537 7.93 32.65 10.72
N LYS A 538 8.99 33.34 10.29
CA LYS A 538 9.67 34.34 11.10
C LYS A 538 8.93 35.66 11.05
#